data_AF-A0A9P0CJ63-F1
#
_entry.id   AF-A0A9P0CJ63-F1
#
_cell.length_a   1.000
_cell.length_b   1.000
_cell.length_c   1.000
_cell.angle_alpha   90.00
_cell.angle_beta   90.00
_cell.angle_gamma   90.00
#
_symmetry.space_group_name_H-M   'P 1'
#
loop_
_entity.id
_entity.type
_entity.pdbx_description
1 polymer ?
#
loop_
_entity_poly.entity_id
_entity_poly.type
_entity_poly.pdbx_seq_one_letter_code
_entity_poly.pdbx_strand_id
1 'polypeptide(L)'
;MEFFVDNFEYSYVVPAPTSSPSDWSSNSSYNSFSDDTKILNNADLGRRKPQVTPTVLRKRRLAANGRERRRMQNLNQAFDKLRTFLPQLGEDRQLSKYETLQMAQTYISALYELLDQERMESVQ
;
A
#
# COMPACT_ATOMS: atom_id res chain seq x y z
N MET A 1 4.43 43.64 13.97
CA MET A 1 5.40 42.99 13.07
C MET A 1 4.58 42.14 12.13
N GLU A 2 4.22 42.74 11.00
CA GLU A 2 3.56 42.09 9.87
C GLU A 2 4.54 41.04 9.32
N PHE A 3 4.15 39.76 9.33
CA PHE A 3 4.94 38.72 8.70
C PHE A 3 4.73 38.83 7.19
N PHE A 4 5.69 39.47 6.52
CA PHE A 4 5.90 39.36 5.08
C PHE A 4 6.20 37.90 4.78
N VAL A 5 5.18 37.14 4.41
CA VAL A 5 5.37 35.90 3.66
C VAL A 5 5.46 36.30 2.20
N ASP A 6 6.68 36.27 1.66
CA ASP A 6 6.90 36.36 0.23
C ASP A 6 6.08 35.26 -0.44
N ASN A 7 4.98 35.68 -1.07
CA ASN A 7 4.22 34.88 -2.01
C ASN A 7 5.12 34.63 -3.22
N PHE A 8 5.92 33.57 -3.15
CA PHE A 8 6.46 32.93 -4.34
C PHE A 8 5.26 32.39 -5.11
N GLU A 9 4.80 33.17 -6.09
CA GLU A 9 3.77 32.80 -7.04
C GLU A 9 4.27 31.60 -7.86
N TYR A 10 4.06 30.40 -7.31
CA TYR A 10 4.24 29.17 -8.06
C TYR A 10 3.04 29.07 -9.01
N SER A 11 3.17 29.66 -10.19
CA SER A 11 2.18 29.49 -11.26
C SER A 11 2.17 28.02 -11.67
N TYR A 12 1.20 27.26 -11.16
CA TYR A 12 0.86 25.98 -11.75
C TYR A 12 0.17 26.25 -13.09
N VAL A 13 0.97 26.42 -14.13
CA VAL A 13 0.49 26.30 -15.51
C VAL A 13 0.11 24.84 -15.70
N VAL A 14 -1.18 24.53 -15.54
CA VAL A 14 -1.74 23.26 -15.98
C VAL A 14 -1.61 23.23 -17.50
N PRO A 15 -0.81 22.34 -18.12
CA PRO A 15 -0.81 22.23 -19.56
C PRO A 15 -2.20 21.72 -19.96
N ALA A 16 -2.87 22.45 -20.87
CA ALA A 16 -4.07 21.94 -21.51
C ALA A 16 -3.77 20.54 -22.10
N PRO A 17 -4.73 19.59 -22.05
CA PRO A 17 -4.55 18.29 -22.66
C PRO A 17 -4.36 18.48 -24.16
N THR A 18 -3.12 18.38 -24.65
CA THR A 18 -2.86 18.38 -26.08
C THR A 18 -3.40 17.07 -26.63
N SER A 19 -4.38 17.18 -27.51
CA SER A 19 -5.01 16.08 -28.21
C SER A 19 -3.98 15.34 -29.05
N SER A 20 -3.39 14.29 -28.49
CA SER A 20 -3.00 13.10 -29.22
C SER A 20 -3.27 11.94 -28.27
N PRO A 21 -4.30 11.11 -28.56
CA PRO A 21 -4.42 9.83 -27.90
C PRO A 21 -3.10 9.11 -28.18
N SER A 22 -2.26 8.95 -27.16
CA SER A 22 -1.32 7.84 -27.18
C SER A 22 -2.21 6.63 -27.25
N ASP A 23 -2.28 6.10 -28.47
CA ASP A 23 -3.01 4.90 -28.79
C ASP A 23 -2.41 3.83 -27.89
N TRP A 24 -3.05 3.58 -26.75
CA TRP A 24 -2.90 2.33 -26.01
C TRP A 24 -3.57 1.29 -26.91
N SER A 25 -3.00 1.09 -28.10
CA SER A 25 -3.34 0.02 -28.98
C SER A 25 -3.15 -1.22 -28.13
N SER A 26 -4.27 -1.68 -27.63
CA SER A 26 -4.40 -2.92 -26.92
C SER A 26 -4.02 -3.95 -27.93
N ASN A 27 -2.76 -4.36 -27.90
CA ASN A 27 -2.44 -5.71 -28.29
C ASN A 27 -3.00 -6.62 -27.18
N SER A 28 -4.33 -6.63 -27.07
CA SER A 28 -5.09 -7.65 -26.37
C SER A 28 -5.10 -8.88 -27.27
N SER A 29 -3.90 -9.40 -27.54
CA SER A 29 -3.76 -10.83 -27.67
C SER A 29 -4.00 -11.36 -26.27
N TYR A 30 -5.26 -11.69 -25.97
CA TYR A 30 -5.56 -12.72 -24.98
C TYR A 30 -4.65 -13.88 -25.37
N ASN A 31 -3.54 -14.04 -24.64
CA ASN A 31 -2.62 -15.14 -24.88
C ASN A 31 -3.45 -16.39 -24.61
N SER A 32 -3.84 -17.06 -25.68
CA SER A 32 -4.37 -18.41 -25.63
C SER A 32 -3.43 -19.19 -24.72
N PHE A 33 -3.96 -19.73 -23.62
CA PHE A 33 -3.21 -20.55 -22.69
C PHE A 33 -2.84 -21.85 -23.40
N SER A 34 -1.79 -21.82 -24.22
CA SER A 34 -1.15 -23.01 -24.73
C SER A 34 -0.23 -23.54 -23.64
N ASP A 35 -0.73 -24.54 -22.91
CA ASP A 35 0.05 -25.35 -22.00
C ASP A 35 0.89 -26.35 -22.80
N ASP A 36 2.00 -25.89 -23.37
CA ASP A 36 3.00 -26.76 -24.00
C ASP A 36 4.19 -26.92 -23.07
N THR A 37 4.06 -27.85 -22.12
CA THR A 37 5.18 -28.40 -21.35
C THR A 37 5.98 -29.36 -22.24
N LYS A 38 6.83 -28.83 -23.12
CA LYS A 38 7.80 -29.64 -23.88
C LYS A 38 9.17 -29.47 -23.24
N ILE A 39 9.51 -30.37 -22.33
CA ILE A 39 10.79 -30.46 -21.65
C ILE A 39 11.67 -31.51 -22.34
N LEU A 40 12.94 -31.11 -22.56
CA LEU A 40 14.14 -31.85 -22.98
C LEU A 40 14.34 -32.10 -24.49
N ASN A 41 15.39 -31.46 -25.05
CA ASN A 41 16.69 -32.10 -25.24
C ASN A 41 17.73 -31.08 -25.73
N ASN A 42 18.86 -30.99 -25.04
CA ASN A 42 20.19 -31.10 -25.63
C ASN A 42 21.25 -30.80 -24.57
N ALA A 43 22.00 -31.84 -24.23
CA ALA A 43 23.30 -31.73 -23.61
C ALA A 43 24.26 -31.15 -24.65
N ASP A 44 24.73 -29.91 -24.46
CA ASP A 44 26.09 -29.49 -24.84
C ASP A 44 26.41 -28.05 -24.39
N LEU A 45 27.55 -27.91 -23.70
CA LEU A 45 28.49 -26.77 -23.67
C LEU A 45 28.02 -25.38 -23.18
N GLY A 46 28.49 -25.07 -21.96
CA GLY A 46 29.03 -23.75 -21.63
C GLY A 46 28.10 -22.86 -20.81
N ARG A 47 28.67 -22.25 -19.75
CA ARG A 47 28.09 -21.18 -18.92
C ARG A 47 27.38 -20.10 -19.76
N ARG A 48 26.11 -20.30 -20.08
CA ARG A 48 25.21 -19.25 -20.57
C ARG A 48 24.18 -19.01 -19.47
N LYS A 49 24.18 -17.79 -18.93
CA LYS A 49 23.15 -17.35 -17.98
C LYS A 49 21.77 -17.73 -18.57
N PRO A 50 20.89 -18.42 -17.82
CA PRO A 50 19.58 -18.81 -18.33
C PRO A 50 18.87 -17.56 -18.84
N GLN A 51 18.65 -17.47 -20.15
CA GLN A 51 17.87 -16.39 -20.74
C GLN A 51 16.42 -16.61 -20.33
N VAL A 52 16.02 -15.99 -19.22
CA VAL A 52 14.66 -16.13 -18.68
C VAL A 52 13.71 -15.53 -19.72
N THR A 53 12.81 -16.35 -20.26
CA THR A 53 11.89 -15.88 -21.30
C THR A 53 10.98 -14.76 -20.77
N PRO A 54 10.55 -13.81 -21.62
CA PRO A 54 9.65 -12.74 -21.20
C PRO A 54 8.38 -13.24 -20.49
N THR A 55 7.87 -14.41 -20.90
CA THR A 55 6.72 -15.09 -20.27
C THR A 55 7.03 -15.51 -18.82
N VAL A 56 8.20 -16.09 -18.57
CA VAL A 56 8.61 -16.47 -17.20
C VAL A 56 8.83 -15.24 -16.32
N LEU A 57 9.43 -14.17 -16.86
CA LEU A 57 9.56 -12.90 -16.15
C LEU A 57 8.19 -12.31 -15.78
N ARG A 58 7.22 -12.33 -16.71
CA ARG A 58 5.85 -11.88 -16.46
C ARG A 58 5.18 -12.70 -15.36
N LYS A 59 5.28 -14.05 -15.40
CA LYS A 59 4.74 -14.94 -14.36
C LYS A 59 5.37 -14.64 -12.98
N ARG A 60 6.69 -14.43 -12.93
CA ARG A 60 7.39 -14.05 -11.68
C ARG A 60 6.91 -12.72 -11.11
N ARG A 61 6.73 -11.71 -11.97
CA ARG A 61 6.20 -10.40 -11.57
C ARG A 61 4.77 -10.50 -11.02
N LEU A 62 3.90 -11.26 -11.69
CA LEU A 62 2.53 -11.49 -11.21
C LEU A 62 2.51 -12.19 -9.86
N ALA A 63 3.35 -13.23 -9.68
CA ALA A 63 3.48 -13.92 -8.41
C ALA A 63 3.99 -13.00 -7.30
N ALA A 64 4.95 -12.12 -7.59
CA ALA A 64 5.45 -11.12 -6.64
C ALA A 64 4.36 -10.12 -6.22
N ASN A 65 3.62 -9.57 -7.20
CA ASN A 65 2.51 -8.66 -6.92
C ASN A 65 1.41 -9.32 -6.09
N GLY A 66 1.11 -10.59 -6.36
CA GLY A 66 0.14 -11.37 -5.58
C GLY A 66 0.57 -11.62 -4.13
N ARG A 67 1.88 -11.70 -3.86
CA ARG A 67 2.41 -11.76 -2.48
C ARG A 67 2.30 -10.41 -1.78
N GLU A 68 2.66 -9.32 -2.45
CA GLU A 68 2.58 -7.98 -1.85
C GLU A 68 1.14 -7.59 -1.52
N ARG A 69 0.19 -7.93 -2.39
CA ARG A 69 -1.24 -7.73 -2.09
C ARG A 69 -1.67 -8.44 -0.81
N ARG A 70 -1.25 -9.70 -0.63
CA ARG A 70 -1.52 -10.47 0.60
C ARG A 70 -0.85 -9.85 1.83
N ARG A 71 0.39 -9.40 1.71
CA ARG A 71 1.09 -8.67 2.78
C ARG A 71 0.31 -7.41 3.20
N MET A 72 -0.17 -6.63 2.23
CA MET A 72 -0.97 -5.44 2.51
C MET A 72 -2.36 -5.74 3.07
N GLN A 73 -3.01 -6.82 2.63
CA GLN A 73 -4.28 -7.28 3.22
C GLN A 73 -4.10 -7.61 4.71
N ASN A 74 -3.05 -8.36 5.07
CA ASN A 74 -2.76 -8.68 6.47
C ASN A 74 -2.49 -7.42 7.31
N LEU A 75 -1.79 -6.44 6.75
CA LEU A 75 -1.56 -5.16 7.42
C LEU A 75 -2.89 -4.42 7.65
N ASN A 76 -3.75 -4.34 6.63
CA ASN A 76 -5.04 -3.66 6.76
C ASN A 76 -5.95 -4.36 7.77
N GLN A 77 -5.96 -5.70 7.83
CA GLN A 77 -6.69 -6.45 8.86
C GLN A 77 -6.21 -6.12 10.28
N ALA A 78 -4.90 -5.91 10.47
CA ALA A 78 -4.37 -5.47 11.75
C ALA A 78 -4.83 -4.05 12.13
N PHE A 79 -4.92 -3.13 11.15
CA PHE A 79 -5.50 -1.80 11.35
C PHE A 79 -6.99 -1.89 11.71
N ASP A 80 -7.76 -2.73 11.03
CA ASP A 80 -9.18 -2.94 11.33
C ASP A 80 -9.36 -3.48 12.74
N LYS A 81 -8.56 -4.46 13.14
CA LYS A 81 -8.55 -4.99 14.51
C LYS A 81 -8.20 -3.90 15.52
N LEU A 82 -7.19 -3.08 15.25
CA LEU A 82 -6.84 -1.96 16.13
C LEU A 82 -8.02 -1.01 16.34
N ARG A 83 -8.76 -0.66 15.27
CA ARG A 83 -9.93 0.23 15.35
C ARG A 83 -11.03 -0.30 16.27
N THR A 84 -11.17 -1.63 16.41
CA THR A 84 -12.16 -2.22 17.34
C THR A 84 -11.89 -1.94 18.81
N PHE A 85 -10.63 -1.62 19.17
CA PHE A 85 -10.25 -1.26 20.53
C PHE A 85 -10.26 0.24 20.78
N LEU A 86 -10.45 1.05 19.74
CA LEU A 86 -10.44 2.49 19.88
C LEU A 86 -11.85 3.01 20.25
N PRO A 87 -11.94 4.05 21.09
CA PRO A 87 -13.23 4.67 21.40
C PRO A 87 -13.88 5.19 20.12
N GLN A 88 -15.14 4.82 19.88
CA GLN A 88 -15.84 5.18 18.65
C GLN A 88 -16.14 6.69 18.64
N LEU A 89 -15.53 7.41 17.70
CA LEU A 89 -15.91 8.78 17.37
C LEU A 89 -17.11 8.67 16.44
N GLY A 90 -18.27 9.22 16.82
CA GLY A 90 -19.59 8.89 16.26
C GLY A 90 -19.76 8.87 14.73
N GLU A 91 -20.88 8.25 14.32
CA GLU A 91 -21.26 7.76 12.99
C GLU A 91 -20.26 6.76 12.36
N ASP A 92 -20.76 5.87 11.50
CA ASP A 92 -20.11 4.68 10.92
C ASP A 92 -18.82 4.93 10.09
N ARG A 93 -18.19 6.10 10.25
CA ARG A 93 -16.97 6.52 9.58
C ARG A 93 -15.75 5.79 10.14
N GLN A 94 -15.03 5.10 9.26
CA GLN A 94 -13.74 4.50 9.59
C GLN A 94 -12.62 5.56 9.66
N LEU A 95 -11.79 5.49 10.70
CA LEU A 95 -10.59 6.31 10.85
C LEU A 95 -9.55 5.98 9.77
N SER A 96 -8.89 7.00 9.23
CA SER A 96 -7.70 6.83 8.37
C SER A 96 -6.55 6.17 9.13
N LYS A 97 -5.50 5.73 8.42
CA LYS A 97 -4.34 5.08 9.05
C LYS A 97 -3.64 6.00 10.05
N TYR A 98 -3.49 7.28 9.71
CA TYR A 98 -2.89 8.27 10.58
C TYR A 98 -3.76 8.53 11.81
N GLU A 99 -5.06 8.81 11.60
CA GLU A 99 -6.00 9.02 12.71
C GLU A 99 -6.05 7.80 13.65
N THR A 100 -6.02 6.58 13.11
CA THR A 100 -6.01 5.33 13.90
C THR A 100 -4.78 5.25 14.81
N LEU A 101 -3.58 5.58 14.29
CA LEU A 101 -2.35 5.56 15.08
C LEU A 101 -2.34 6.66 16.15
N GLN A 102 -2.75 7.87 15.77
CA GLN A 102 -2.83 9.00 16.70
C GLN A 102 -3.82 8.70 17.84
N MET A 103 -5.01 8.19 17.52
CA MET A 103 -5.98 7.82 18.55
C MET A 103 -5.49 6.67 19.43
N ALA A 104 -4.80 5.67 18.88
CA ALA A 104 -4.24 4.59 19.69
C ALA A 104 -3.23 5.13 20.72
N GLN A 105 -2.35 6.04 20.30
CA GLN A 105 -1.40 6.67 21.22
C GLN A 105 -2.11 7.47 22.31
N THR A 106 -3.05 8.34 21.94
CA THR A 106 -3.81 9.14 22.91
C THR A 106 -4.61 8.25 23.87
N TYR A 107 -5.22 7.18 23.37
CA TYR A 107 -6.04 6.29 24.18
C TYR A 107 -5.20 5.50 25.19
N ILE A 108 -4.04 4.99 24.79
CA ILE A 108 -3.10 4.34 25.72
C ILE A 108 -2.69 5.31 26.84
N SER A 109 -2.33 6.55 26.50
CA SER A 109 -1.96 7.56 27.52
C SER A 109 -3.11 7.84 28.49
N ALA A 110 -4.32 8.03 27.98
CA ALA A 110 -5.50 8.28 28.81
C ALA A 110 -5.80 7.11 29.77
N LEU A 111 -5.63 5.86 29.32
CA LEU A 111 -5.79 4.69 30.18
C LEU A 111 -4.75 4.65 31.30
N TYR A 112 -3.49 5.04 31.03
CA TYR A 112 -2.47 5.14 32.08
C TYR A 112 -2.82 6.20 33.12
N GLU A 113 -3.26 7.39 32.67
CA GLU A 113 -3.66 8.48 33.58
C GLU A 113 -4.83 8.07 34.48
N LEU A 114 -5.84 7.38 33.93
CA LEU A 114 -6.98 6.88 34.71
C LEU A 114 -6.55 5.87 35.80
N LEU A 115 -5.64 4.95 35.47
CA LEU A 115 -5.14 3.95 36.43
C LEU A 115 -4.29 4.58 37.54
N ASP A 116 -3.56 5.65 37.25
CA ASP A 116 -2.79 6.36 38.27
C ASP A 116 -3.70 7.22 39.17
N GLN A 117 -4.76 7.81 38.63
CA GLN A 117 -5.78 8.53 39.41
C GLN A 117 -6.48 7.60 40.41
N GLU A 118 -6.95 6.42 39.98
CA GLU A 118 -7.60 5.44 40.85
C GLU A 118 -6.70 4.97 42.01
N ARG A 119 -5.39 4.84 41.74
CA ARG A 119 -4.39 4.51 42.78
C ARG A 119 -4.22 5.64 43.80
N MET A 120 -4.36 6.89 43.39
CA MET A 120 -4.25 8.03 44.31
C MET A 120 -5.51 8.20 45.17
N GLU A 121 -6.69 7.95 44.61
CA GLU A 121 -7.97 8.03 45.33
C GLU A 121 -8.13 6.92 46.38
N SER A 122 -7.55 5.74 46.15
CA SER A 122 -7.59 4.61 47.10
C SER A 122 -6.61 4.72 48.28
N VAL A 123 -5.74 5.72 48.29
CA VAL A 123 -4.73 5.98 49.35
C VAL A 123 -5.16 7.14 50.27
N GLN A 124 -6.34 7.72 50.05
CA GLN A 124 -6.98 8.72 50.94
C GLN A 124 -8.10 8.10 51.76
#